data_AF-A0A512J414-F1
#
_entry.id   AF-A0A512J414-F1
#
_cell.length_a   1.000
_cell.length_b   1.000
_cell.length_c   1.000
_cell.angle_alpha   90.00
_cell.angle_beta   90.00
_cell.angle_gamma   90.00
#
_symmetry.space_group_name_H-M   'P 1'
#
loop_
_entity.id
_entity.type
_entity.pdbx_description
1 polymer ?
#
loop_
_entity_poly.entity_id
_entity_poly.type
_entity_poly.pdbx_seq_one_letter_code
_entity_poly.pdbx_strand_id
1 'polypeptide(L)'
;MTRFFALTMGHVLIAGPKTVASVPEFAFKDRTIDVIRSHEDPEAVLRRYPGRRIFVGGGIAVWNVYAKYIQHWDITRLPYDGEADRWFDPAWLVGGPLRGA
;
A
#
# COMPACT_ATOMS: atom_id res chain seq x y z
N MET A 1 2.20 -7.04 -14.09
CA MET A 1 2.66 -5.82 -13.37
C MET A 1 2.08 -4.51 -13.88
N THR A 2 1.64 -4.40 -15.13
CA THR A 2 1.27 -3.12 -15.77
C THR A 2 0.10 -2.39 -15.11
N ARG A 3 -0.93 -3.11 -14.65
CA ARG A 3 -2.13 -2.49 -14.07
C ARG A 3 -1.84 -1.68 -12.80
N PHE A 4 -1.02 -2.22 -11.89
CA PHE A 4 -0.68 -1.53 -10.65
C PHE A 4 0.04 -0.21 -10.94
N PHE A 5 1.07 -0.22 -11.80
CA PHE A 5 1.83 0.99 -12.11
C PHE A 5 1.03 2.03 -12.89
N ALA A 6 0.09 1.60 -13.72
CA ALA A 6 -0.86 2.50 -14.38
C ALA A 6 -1.83 3.16 -13.38
N LEU A 7 -2.41 2.40 -12.46
CA LEU A 7 -3.36 2.91 -11.45
C LEU A 7 -2.71 3.90 -10.48
N THR A 8 -1.43 3.72 -10.19
CA THR A 8 -0.68 4.50 -9.19
C THR A 8 0.11 5.67 -9.79
N MET A 9 0.03 5.86 -11.12
CA MET A 9 0.70 6.96 -11.83
C MET A 9 0.21 8.33 -11.31
N GLY A 10 1.12 9.29 -11.12
CA GLY A 10 0.81 10.63 -10.63
C GLY A 10 0.52 10.74 -9.12
N HIS A 11 0.44 9.62 -8.41
CA HIS A 11 0.01 9.55 -7.01
C HIS A 11 1.19 9.33 -6.04
N VAL A 12 0.88 9.06 -4.77
CA VAL A 12 1.88 8.72 -3.74
C VAL A 12 1.83 7.21 -3.50
N LEU A 13 2.99 6.55 -3.50
CA LEU A 13 3.16 5.15 -3.12
C LEU A 13 4.04 5.08 -1.87
N ILE A 14 3.46 4.66 -0.74
CA ILE A 14 4.19 4.37 0.49
C ILE A 14 4.34 2.86 0.64
N ALA A 15 5.55 2.40 0.98
CA ALA A 15 5.79 1.00 1.23
C ALA A 15 7.02 0.79 2.13
N GLY A 16 7.16 -0.42 2.67
CA GLY A 16 8.34 -0.83 3.43
C GLY A 16 9.60 -0.83 2.57
N PRO A 17 10.80 -0.78 3.17
CA PRO A 17 12.07 -0.64 2.45
C PRO A 17 12.31 -1.77 1.45
N LYS A 18 11.97 -3.01 1.80
CA LYS A 18 12.08 -4.17 0.89
C LYS A 18 11.15 -4.06 -0.31
N THR A 19 9.95 -3.51 -0.13
CA THR A 19 8.97 -3.34 -1.20
C THR A 19 9.37 -2.18 -2.11
N VAL A 20 9.84 -1.05 -1.57
CA VAL A 20 10.32 0.06 -2.41
C VAL A 20 11.54 -0.36 -3.23
N ALA A 21 12.45 -1.16 -2.66
CA ALA A 21 13.61 -1.66 -3.38
C ALA A 21 13.27 -2.56 -4.58
N SER A 22 12.06 -3.14 -4.64
CA SER A 22 11.61 -3.91 -5.80
C SER A 22 10.82 -3.09 -6.82
N VAL A 23 10.60 -1.79 -6.56
CA VAL A 23 9.92 -0.90 -7.50
C VAL A 23 10.85 -0.59 -8.68
N PRO A 24 10.39 -0.78 -9.94
CA PRO A 24 11.18 -0.44 -11.10
C PRO A 24 11.50 1.06 -11.20
N GLU A 25 12.68 1.39 -11.72
CA GLU A 25 13.17 2.78 -11.85
C GLU A 25 12.20 3.70 -12.60
N PHE A 26 11.53 3.22 -13.65
CA PHE A 26 10.60 4.03 -14.44
C PHE A 26 9.46 4.61 -13.58
N ALA A 27 9.06 3.91 -12.52
CA ALA A 27 7.97 4.35 -11.67
C ALA A 27 8.34 5.60 -10.87
N PHE A 28 9.61 5.85 -10.58
CA PHE A 28 10.05 7.03 -9.83
C PHE A 28 9.91 8.34 -10.63
N LYS A 29 9.71 8.27 -11.95
CA LYS A 29 9.61 9.46 -12.81
C LYS A 29 8.30 10.22 -12.66
N ASP A 30 7.22 9.52 -12.36
CA ASP A 30 5.85 10.04 -12.48
C ASP A 30 5.05 9.93 -11.17
N ARG A 31 5.66 9.49 -10.07
CA ARG A 31 4.99 9.35 -8.78
C ARG A 31 5.93 9.67 -7.62
N THR A 32 5.34 10.05 -6.50
CA THR A 32 6.08 10.15 -5.24
C THR A 32 6.17 8.75 -4.65
N ILE A 33 7.38 8.24 -4.45
CA ILE A 33 7.63 6.96 -3.78
C ILE A 33 8.34 7.26 -2.47
N ASP A 34 7.73 6.87 -1.35
CA ASP A 34 8.31 7.06 -0.02
C ASP A 34 8.46 5.74 0.73
N VAL A 35 9.62 5.61 1.38
CA VAL A 35 9.97 4.44 2.20
C VAL A 35 9.51 4.71 3.62
N ILE A 36 8.61 3.87 4.11
CA ILE A 36 8.11 3.97 5.47
C ILE A 36 8.48 2.75 6.29
N ARG A 37 8.48 2.90 7.62
CA ARG A 37 8.67 1.83 8.58
C ARG A 37 7.40 1.64 9.40
N SER A 38 7.10 0.40 9.75
CA SER A 38 5.89 0.06 10.51
C SER A 38 5.83 0.64 11.92
N HIS A 39 6.95 1.16 12.46
CA HIS A 39 6.98 1.83 13.77
C HIS A 39 6.76 3.35 13.68
N GLU A 40 6.71 3.93 12.48
CA GLU A 40 6.34 5.33 12.33
C GLU A 40 4.86 5.53 12.68
N ASP A 41 4.52 6.69 13.24
CA ASP A 41 3.13 7.08 13.44
C ASP A 41 2.42 7.19 12.08
N PRO A 42 1.45 6.32 11.77
CA PRO A 42 0.78 6.31 10.48
C PRO A 42 0.05 7.63 10.21
N GLU A 43 -0.48 8.32 11.21
CA GLU A 43 -1.18 9.59 11.01
C GLU A 43 -0.21 10.72 10.66
N ALA A 44 0.97 10.75 11.29
CA ALA A 44 2.04 11.66 10.90
C ALA A 44 2.52 11.40 9.46
N VAL A 45 2.66 10.14 9.06
CA VAL A 45 3.04 9.77 7.68
C VAL A 45 1.98 10.22 6.68
N LEU A 46 0.70 9.91 6.92
CA LEU A 46 -0.39 10.28 6.02
C LEU A 46 -0.53 11.81 5.89
N ARG A 47 -0.29 12.56 6.96
CA ARG A 47 -0.29 14.05 6.97
C ARG A 47 0.80 14.68 6.10
N ARG A 48 1.85 13.95 5.70
CA ARG A 48 2.87 14.45 4.76
C ARG A 48 2.29 14.74 3.37
N TYR A 49 1.14 14.15 3.03
CA TYR A 49 0.56 14.21 1.69
C TYR A 49 -0.88 14.74 1.68
N PRO A 50 -1.12 15.98 2.13
CA PRO A 50 -2.46 16.54 2.23
C PRO A 50 -3.14 16.60 0.84
N GLY A 51 -4.38 16.11 0.76
CA GLY A 51 -5.18 16.11 -0.47
C GLY A 51 -4.71 15.15 -1.57
N ARG A 52 -3.65 14.37 -1.33
CA ARG A 52 -3.12 13.40 -2.30
C ARG A 52 -3.76 12.03 -2.09
N ARG A 53 -3.97 11.29 -3.18
CA ARG A 53 -4.27 9.86 -3.11
C ARG A 53 -3.00 9.09 -2.77
N ILE A 54 -3.07 8.30 -1.70
CA ILE A 54 -1.96 7.50 -1.17
C ILE A 54 -2.26 6.03 -1.42
N PHE A 55 -1.34 5.33 -2.06
CA PHE A 55 -1.35 3.88 -2.23
C PHE A 55 -0.40 3.24 -1.23
N VAL A 56 -0.87 2.21 -0.53
CA VAL A 56 -0.08 1.46 0.46
C VAL A 56 0.40 0.16 -0.17
N GLY A 57 1.64 0.14 -0.65
CA GLY A 57 2.23 -1.00 -1.36
C GLY A 57 2.59 -2.21 -0.50
N GLY A 58 2.52 -2.08 0.84
CA GLY A 58 2.87 -3.14 1.78
C GLY A 58 4.36 -3.19 2.13
N GLY A 59 4.94 -4.31 2.57
CA GLY A 59 4.34 -5.64 2.77
C GLY A 59 3.55 -5.80 4.07
N ILE A 60 3.36 -7.05 4.54
CA ILE A 60 2.49 -7.41 5.69
C ILE A 60 2.67 -6.49 6.91
N ALA A 61 3.91 -6.17 7.31
CA ALA A 61 4.14 -5.31 8.47
C ALA A 61 3.55 -3.89 8.31
N VAL A 62 3.54 -3.36 7.10
CA VAL A 62 2.90 -2.08 6.77
C VAL A 62 1.38 -2.27 6.76
N TRP A 63 0.87 -3.31 6.11
CA TRP A 63 -0.59 -3.53 6.07
C TRP A 63 -1.21 -3.74 7.45
N ASN A 64 -0.52 -4.44 8.38
CA ASN A 64 -0.96 -4.58 9.77
C ASN A 64 -1.22 -3.25 10.48
N VAL A 65 -0.46 -2.21 10.14
CA VAL A 65 -0.58 -0.87 10.76
C VAL A 65 -1.56 0.00 9.99
N TYR A 66 -1.53 -0.06 8.66
CA TYR A 66 -2.24 0.86 7.79
C TYR A 66 -3.63 0.38 7.36
N ALA A 67 -3.98 -0.90 7.55
CA ALA A 67 -5.27 -1.47 7.11
C ALA A 67 -6.48 -0.64 7.56
N LYS A 68 -6.49 -0.18 8.82
CA LYS A 68 -7.56 0.66 9.37
C LYS A 68 -7.70 2.04 8.72
N TYR A 69 -6.71 2.51 7.95
CA TYR A 69 -6.79 3.78 7.20
C TYR A 69 -7.10 3.57 5.72
N ILE A 70 -7.10 2.32 5.23
CA ILE A 70 -7.35 2.01 3.82
C ILE A 70 -8.85 2.05 3.54
N GLN A 71 -9.23 2.89 2.58
CA GLN A 71 -10.62 3.07 2.15
C GLN A 71 -11.02 2.20 0.95
N HIS A 72 -10.03 1.75 0.18
CA HIS A 72 -10.23 0.97 -1.03
C HIS A 72 -9.07 -0.01 -1.20
N TRP A 73 -9.39 -1.26 -1.53
CA TRP A 73 -8.43 -2.32 -1.77
C TRP A 73 -8.43 -2.74 -3.24
N ASP A 74 -7.30 -2.54 -3.91
CA ASP A 74 -7.05 -3.10 -5.25
C ASP A 74 -6.35 -4.46 -5.11
N ILE A 75 -7.12 -5.55 -5.17
CA ILE A 75 -6.63 -6.92 -4.99
C ILE A 75 -6.50 -7.63 -6.33
N THR A 76 -5.28 -8.11 -6.63
CA THR A 76 -5.05 -9.02 -7.76
C THR A 76 -5.01 -10.45 -7.24
N ARG A 77 -6.00 -11.27 -7.62
CA ARG A 77 -5.98 -12.71 -7.36
C ARG A 77 -5.22 -13.41 -8.49
N LEU A 78 -4.31 -14.30 -8.11
CA LEU A 78 -3.53 -15.11 -9.04
C LEU A 78 -3.92 -16.58 -8.85
N PRO A 79 -3.94 -17.40 -9.92
CA PRO A 79 -4.11 -18.85 -9.81
C PRO A 79 -2.79 -19.48 -9.34
N TYR A 80 -2.40 -19.17 -8.10
CA TYR A 80 -1.16 -19.65 -7.49
C TYR A 80 -1.46 -20.87 -6.61
N ASP A 81 -0.77 -21.97 -6.87
CA ASP A 81 -0.91 -23.27 -6.20
C ASP A 81 0.38 -23.73 -5.49
N GLY A 82 1.41 -22.89 -5.48
CA GLY A 82 2.68 -23.15 -4.81
C GLY A 82 2.66 -22.82 -3.31
N GLU A 83 3.80 -23.07 -2.65
CA GLU A 83 3.98 -22.76 -1.23
C GLU A 83 4.10 -21.24 -0.98
N ALA A 84 3.41 -20.75 0.04
CA ALA A 84 3.50 -19.37 0.49
C ALA A 84 4.02 -19.30 1.94
N ASP A 85 4.84 -18.29 2.24
CA ASP A 85 5.34 -17.99 3.59
C ASP A 85 4.48 -16.95 4.32
N ARG A 86 3.58 -16.28 3.58
CA ARG A 86 2.87 -15.08 4.00
C ARG A 86 1.49 -15.01 3.35
N TRP A 87 0.50 -14.55 4.12
CA TRP A 87 -0.90 -14.50 3.70
C TRP A 87 -1.48 -13.10 3.87
N PHE A 88 -2.43 -12.78 3.00
CA PHE A 88 -3.32 -11.63 3.18
C PHE A 88 -4.30 -11.95 4.32
N ASP A 89 -4.44 -11.05 5.29
CA ASP A 89 -5.40 -11.22 6.39
C ASP A 89 -6.77 -10.64 5.98
N PRO A 90 -7.82 -11.49 5.86
CA PRO A 90 -9.17 -11.01 5.54
C PRO A 90 -9.71 -9.97 6.53
N ALA A 91 -9.22 -9.94 7.77
CA ALA A 91 -9.62 -8.95 8.77
C ALA A 91 -9.27 -7.51 8.35
N TRP A 92 -8.26 -7.33 7.48
CA TRP A 92 -7.90 -6.01 6.95
C TRP A 92 -9.00 -5.39 6.07
N LEU A 93 -9.90 -6.20 5.51
CA LEU A 93 -11.00 -5.72 4.66
C LEU A 93 -12.16 -5.15 5.47
N VAL A 94 -12.31 -5.57 6.72
CA VAL A 94 -13.44 -5.20 7.59
C VAL A 94 -13.08 -4.14 8.62
N GLY A 95 -11.78 -3.87 8.82
CA GLY A 95 -11.26 -2.99 9.87
C GLY A 95 -11.15 -1.49 9.50
N GLY A 96 -11.55 -1.08 8.30
CA GLY A 96 -11.56 0.33 7.92
C GLY A 96 -12.77 1.07 8.51
N PRO A 97 -12.69 2.39 8.77
CA PRO A 97 -13.83 3.16 9.21
C PRO A 97 -14.96 2.99 8.19
N LEU A 98 -16.10 2.48 8.65
CA LEU A 98 -17.35 2.56 7.91
C LEU A 98 -17.52 4.02 7.50
N ARG A 99 -17.72 4.28 6.21
CA ARG A 99 -18.14 5.61 5.76
C ARG A 99 -19.39 5.95 6.57
N GLY A 100 -19.29 6.94 7.46
CA GLY A 100 -20.44 7.48 8.17
C GLY A 100 -21.51 7.85 7.15
N ALA A 101 -22.73 7.43 7.45
CA ALA A 101 -23.96 7.76 6.73
C ALA A 101 -24.16 9.27 6.62
#